data_AF-A0A950ZLW6-F1
#
_entry.id   AF-A0A950ZLW6-F1
#
_cell.length_a   1.000
_cell.length_b   1.000
_cell.length_c   1.000
_cell.angle_alpha   90.00
_cell.angle_beta   90.00
_cell.angle_gamma   90.00
#
_symmetry.space_group_name_H-M   'P 1'
#
loop_
_entity.id
_entity.type
_entity.pdbx_description
1 polymer ?
#
loop_
_entity_poly.entity_id
_entity_poly.type
_entity_poly.pdbx_seq_one_letter_code
_entity_poly.pdbx_strand_id
1 'polypeptide(L)'
;MYAVIRRYKGATALFDELAGREQDVRDVIEGTPGFVAYYLVRSGDGGASITVCQDQAGTAESSRRAADWIRQNVPSAAGSPPEVAEGEVLYQF
;
A
#
# COMPACT_ATOMS: atom_id res chain seq x y z
N MET A 1 8.00 15.40 2.25
CA MET A 1 7.02 14.31 2.26
C MET A 1 6.79 13.87 0.83
N TYR A 2 6.72 12.57 0.62
CA TYR A 2 6.51 11.94 -0.67
C TYR A 2 5.40 10.91 -0.53
N ALA A 3 4.53 10.79 -1.52
CA ALA A 3 3.40 9.87 -1.51
C ALA A 3 3.52 8.86 -2.65
N VAL A 4 3.08 7.64 -2.38
CA VAL A 4 2.85 6.60 -3.39
C VAL A 4 1.41 6.10 -3.30
N ILE A 5 0.75 6.06 -4.45
CA ILE A 5 -0.59 5.52 -4.65
C ILE A 5 -0.44 4.26 -5.49
N ARG A 6 -0.91 3.13 -4.97
CA ARG A 6 -0.90 1.83 -5.65
C ARG A 6 -2.35 1.41 -5.89
N ARG A 7 -2.78 1.37 -7.15
CA ARG A 7 -4.14 1.00 -7.56
C ARG A 7 -4.16 -0.42 -8.09
N TYR A 8 -4.98 -1.26 -7.47
CA TYR A 8 -5.12 -2.68 -7.79
C TYR A 8 -6.47 -2.91 -8.44
N LYS A 9 -6.50 -3.07 -9.76
CA LYS A 9 -7.72 -3.34 -10.53
C LYS A 9 -8.04 -4.84 -10.52
N GLY A 10 -9.31 -5.23 -10.40
CA GLY A 10 -9.73 -6.63 -10.35
C GLY A 10 -9.34 -7.36 -9.07
N ALA A 11 -8.90 -6.64 -8.03
CA ALA A 11 -8.28 -7.20 -6.83
C ALA A 11 -9.21 -7.19 -5.61
N THR A 12 -10.51 -7.46 -5.81
CA THR A 12 -11.49 -7.44 -4.70
C THR A 12 -11.15 -8.44 -3.60
N ALA A 13 -10.77 -9.66 -3.97
CA ALA A 13 -10.33 -10.70 -3.01
C ALA A 13 -9.10 -10.28 -2.19
N LEU A 14 -8.15 -9.55 -2.79
CA LEU A 14 -7.00 -9.01 -2.06
C LEU A 14 -7.45 -8.00 -1.01
N PHE A 15 -8.39 -7.12 -1.35
CA PHE A 15 -8.91 -6.12 -0.41
C PHE A 15 -9.83 -6.72 0.67
N ASP A 16 -10.42 -7.89 0.44
CA ASP A 16 -11.08 -8.70 1.47
C ASP A 16 -10.07 -9.26 2.47
N GLU A 17 -9.00 -9.89 1.98
CA GLU A 17 -7.93 -10.40 2.82
C GLU A 17 -7.25 -9.30 3.64
N LEU A 18 -6.88 -8.18 3.01
CA LEU A 18 -6.22 -7.05 3.68
C LEU A 18 -7.09 -6.41 4.77
N ALA A 19 -8.40 -6.30 4.54
CA ALA A 19 -9.33 -5.77 5.53
C ALA A 19 -9.46 -6.66 6.78
N GLY A 20 -9.30 -7.98 6.61
CA GLY A 20 -9.27 -8.93 7.73
C GLY A 20 -7.94 -9.00 8.49
N ARG A 21 -6.90 -8.29 8.00
CA ARG A 21 -5.52 -8.39 8.49
C ARG A 21 -4.91 -7.03 8.81
N GLU A 22 -5.71 -6.13 9.38
CA GLU A 22 -5.28 -4.75 9.67
C GLU A 22 -3.96 -4.69 10.46
N GLN A 23 -3.82 -5.52 11.50
CA GLN A 23 -2.61 -5.53 12.33
C GLN A 23 -1.36 -5.94 11.54
N ASP A 24 -1.45 -7.00 10.72
CA ASP A 24 -0.33 -7.44 9.88
C ASP A 24 0.08 -6.33 8.89
N VAL A 25 -0.90 -5.66 8.27
CA VAL A 25 -0.66 -4.54 7.35
C VAL A 25 -0.01 -3.38 8.08
N ARG A 26 -0.48 -3.05 9.29
CA ARG A 26 0.09 -2.00 10.14
C ARG A 26 1.55 -2.29 10.46
N ASP A 27 1.87 -3.50 10.93
CA ASP A 27 3.23 -3.89 11.32
C ASP A 27 4.21 -3.80 10.14
N VAL A 28 3.76 -4.15 8.94
CA VAL A 28 4.56 -4.06 7.70
C VAL A 28 4.84 -2.63 7.29
N ILE A 29 3.81 -1.78 7.32
CA ILE A 29 3.87 -0.42 6.76
C ILE A 29 4.40 0.60 7.76
N GLU A 30 3.97 0.57 9.02
CA GLU A 30 4.46 1.49 10.07
C GLU A 30 5.95 1.27 10.38
N GLY A 31 6.46 0.05 10.15
CA GLY A 31 7.87 -0.25 10.29
C GLY A 31 8.77 0.38 9.24
N THR A 32 8.22 1.06 8.21
CA THR A 32 9.00 1.75 7.19
C THR A 32 9.66 3.01 7.77
N PRO A 33 11.00 3.16 7.66
CA PRO A 33 11.67 4.40 8.09
C PRO A 33 11.06 5.64 7.43
N GLY A 34 10.74 6.64 8.25
CA GLY A 34 10.10 7.87 7.77
C GLY A 34 8.64 7.71 7.39
N PHE A 35 7.94 6.66 7.83
CA PHE A 35 6.48 6.53 7.70
C PHE A 35 5.75 7.76 8.27
N VAL A 36 4.74 8.25 7.55
CA VAL A 36 3.90 9.39 7.95
C VAL A 36 2.43 9.00 8.00
N ALA A 37 1.90 8.39 6.94
CA ALA A 37 0.49 8.03 6.86
C ALA A 37 0.24 6.83 5.93
N TYR A 38 -0.81 6.08 6.22
CA TYR A 38 -1.29 4.97 5.39
C TYR A 38 -2.81 5.02 5.25
N TYR A 39 -3.30 4.72 4.06
CA TYR A 39 -4.71 4.52 3.77
C TYR A 39 -4.89 3.29 2.90
N LEU A 40 -5.85 2.44 3.27
CA LEU A 40 -6.35 1.36 2.41
C LEU A 40 -7.79 1.71 2.02
N VAL A 41 -8.04 1.82 0.72
CA VAL A 41 -9.31 2.27 0.17
C VAL A 41 -9.87 1.20 -0.74
N ARG A 42 -10.99 0.60 -0.35
CA ARG A 42 -11.72 -0.34 -1.20
C ARG A 42 -12.51 0.40 -2.28
N SER A 43 -12.58 -0.20 -3.46
CA SER A 43 -13.44 0.22 -4.57
C SER A 43 -14.26 -0.95 -5.10
N GLY A 44 -15.18 -0.71 -6.04
CA GLY A 44 -15.99 -1.77 -6.64
C GLY A 44 -15.21 -2.80 -7.48
N ASP A 45 -13.97 -2.49 -7.89
CA ASP A 45 -13.13 -3.33 -8.76
C ASP A 45 -11.71 -3.46 -8.19
N GLY A 46 -11.62 -3.77 -6.89
CA GLY A 46 -10.36 -3.86 -6.13
C GLY A 46 -10.20 -2.66 -5.20
N GLY A 47 -9.15 -1.84 -5.37
CA GLY A 47 -8.96 -0.68 -4.51
C GLY A 47 -7.60 0.01 -4.69
N ALA A 48 -7.25 0.87 -3.74
CA ALA A 48 -5.97 1.54 -3.69
C ALA A 48 -5.37 1.53 -2.28
N SER A 49 -4.05 1.46 -2.20
CA SER A 49 -3.31 1.83 -0.99
C SER A 49 -2.57 3.15 -1.23
N ILE A 50 -2.55 4.03 -0.24
CA ILE A 50 -1.83 5.29 -0.27
C ILE A 50 -0.86 5.26 0.91
N THR A 51 0.43 5.47 0.65
CA THR A 51 1.45 5.59 1.69
C THR A 51 2.17 6.93 1.53
N VAL A 52 2.30 7.66 2.64
CA VAL A 52 3.10 8.88 2.72
C VAL A 52 4.30 8.60 3.62
N CYS A 53 5.49 8.97 3.13
CA CYS A 53 6.73 8.95 3.88
C CYS A 53 7.41 10.32 3.85
N GLN A 54 8.44 10.50 4.68
CA GLN A 54 9.22 11.74 4.72
C GLN A 54 9.87 12.06 3.36
N ASP A 55 10.32 11.03 2.64
CA ASP A 55 10.99 11.11 1.34
C ASP A 55 10.62 9.95 0.40
N GLN A 56 11.14 10.01 -0.84
CA GLN A 56 10.93 8.99 -1.88
C GLN A 56 11.53 7.62 -1.51
N ALA A 57 12.62 7.59 -0.74
CA ALA A 57 13.24 6.33 -0.32
C ALA A 57 12.29 5.56 0.63
N GLY A 58 11.61 6.27 1.52
CA GLY A 58 10.58 5.70 2.39
C GLY A 58 9.41 5.12 1.60
N THR A 59 8.87 5.83 0.60
CA THR A 59 7.76 5.30 -0.21
C THR A 59 8.17 4.10 -1.05
N ALA A 60 9.39 4.11 -1.61
CA ALA A 60 9.96 2.97 -2.34
C ALA A 60 10.09 1.73 -1.43
N GLU A 61 10.61 1.90 -0.21
CA GLU A 61 10.71 0.81 0.77
C GLU A 61 9.34 0.31 1.21
N SER A 62 8.35 1.20 1.43
CA SER A 62 6.97 0.80 1.73
C SER A 62 6.38 -0.10 0.62
N SER A 63 6.65 0.24 -0.64
CA SER A 63 6.16 -0.50 -1.80
C SER A 63 6.81 -1.88 -1.90
N ARG A 64 8.12 -1.98 -1.63
CA ARG A 64 8.82 -3.26 -1.54
C ARG A 64 8.22 -4.15 -0.45
N ARG A 65 8.08 -3.62 0.77
CA ARG A 65 7.53 -4.36 1.92
C ARG A 65 6.10 -4.84 1.68
N ALA A 66 5.24 -3.98 1.14
CA ALA A 66 3.87 -4.35 0.79
C ALA A 66 3.85 -5.48 -0.25
N ALA A 67 4.65 -5.38 -1.31
CA ALA A 67 4.73 -6.39 -2.35
C ALA A 67 5.31 -7.72 -1.86
N ASP A 68 6.30 -7.69 -0.95
CA ASP A 68 6.85 -8.88 -0.30
C ASP A 68 5.79 -9.56 0.57
N TRP A 69 5.10 -8.79 1.42
CA TRP A 69 4.10 -9.33 2.32
C TRP A 69 2.92 -9.96 1.55
N ILE A 70 2.42 -9.30 0.50
CA ILE A 70 1.34 -9.83 -0.35
C ILE A 70 1.74 -11.18 -0.96
N ARG A 71 2.96 -11.27 -1.51
CA ARG A 71 3.48 -12.51 -2.11
C ARG A 71 3.61 -13.65 -1.09
N GLN A 72 3.92 -13.34 0.17
CA GLN A 72 4.14 -14.34 1.21
C GLN A 72 2.85 -14.79 1.89
N ASN A 73 1.91 -13.88 2.13
CA ASN A 73 0.78 -14.11 3.03
C ASN A 73 -0.56 -14.31 2.31
N VAL A 74 -0.70 -13.75 1.10
CA VAL A 74 -1.93 -13.81 0.31
C VAL A 74 -1.65 -14.13 -1.18
N PRO A 75 -0.81 -15.14 -1.50
CA PRO A 75 -0.35 -15.41 -2.85
C PRO A 75 -1.49 -15.74 -3.83
N SER A 76 -2.58 -16.35 -3.35
CA SER A 76 -3.77 -16.67 -4.16
C SER A 76 -4.59 -15.45 -4.54
N ALA A 77 -4.48 -14.36 -3.75
CA ALA A 77 -5.13 -13.09 -4.02
C ALA A 77 -4.20 -12.08 -4.71
N ALA A 78 -2.92 -12.44 -4.90
CA ALA A 78 -1.95 -11.63 -5.63
C ALA A 78 -2.34 -11.58 -7.11
N GLY A 79 -2.99 -10.48 -7.50
CA GLY A 79 -3.35 -10.19 -8.88
C GLY A 79 -2.18 -9.63 -9.69
N SER A 80 -2.50 -8.99 -10.82
CA SER A 80 -1.52 -8.21 -11.58
C SER A 80 -0.87 -7.11 -10.73
N PRO A 81 0.35 -6.69 -11.06
CA PRO A 81 0.99 -5.55 -10.39
C PRO A 81 0.07 -4.32 -10.41
N PRO A 82 0.06 -3.51 -9.33
CA PRO A 82 -0.74 -2.31 -9.29
C PRO A 82 -0.23 -1.26 -10.29
N GLU A 83 -1.13 -0.40 -10.73
CA GLU A 83 -0.76 0.89 -11.31
C GLU A 83 -0.21 1.78 -10.19
N VAL A 84 0.96 2.39 -10.42
CA VAL A 84 1.66 3.20 -9.42
C VAL A 84 1.73 4.65 -9.86
N ALA A 85 1.29 5.55 -9.00
CA ALA A 85 1.50 6.99 -9.13
C ALA A 85 2.22 7.49 -7.86
N GLU A 86 3.23 8.34 -8.01
CA GLU A 86 4.01 8.83 -6.89
C GLU A 86 4.53 10.25 -7.11
N GLY A 87 4.84 10.96 -6.03
CA GLY A 87 5.33 12.33 -6.12
C GLY A 87 5.44 13.04 -4.78
N GLU A 88 5.93 14.28 -4.82
CA GLU A 88 6.01 15.16 -3.67
C GLU A 88 4.61 15.55 -3.18
N VAL A 89 4.41 15.52 -1.87
CA VAL A 89 3.17 16.00 -1.25
C VAL A 89 3.24 17.52 -1.16
N LEU A 90 2.35 18.21 -1.88
CA LEU A 90 2.29 19.67 -1.88
C LEU A 90 1.60 20.24 -0.62
N TYR A 91 0.55 19.56 -0.13
CA TYR A 91 -0.21 19.98 1.05
C TYR A 91 -0.74 18.77 1.83
N GLN A 92 -0.80 18.89 3.17
CA GLN A 92 -1.44 17.96 4.10
C GLN A 92 -2.01 18.80 5.27
N PHE A 93 -3.26 18.56 5.67
CA PHE A 93 -3.94 19.26 6.77
C PHE A 93 -4.30 18.28 7.89
#